data_AF-A0A1V2PC01-F1
#
_entry.id   AF-A0A1V2PC01-F1
#
_cell.length_a   1.000
_cell.length_b   1.000
_cell.length_c   1.000
_cell.angle_alpha   90.00
_cell.angle_beta   90.00
_cell.angle_gamma   90.00
#
_symmetry.space_group_name_H-M   'P 1'
#
loop_
_entity.id
_entity.type
_entity.pdbx_description
1 polymer ?
#
loop_
_entity_poly.entity_id
_entity_poly.type
_entity_poly.pdbx_seq_one_letter_code
_entity_poly.pdbx_strand_id
1 'polypeptide(L)'
;MSWAQALASIPEAPAGAATLKVNHDNVLAAAKIIQTQIDALNDTFATHSRSLMIEPTAEDPVSVDAASAWNFRLVLADDSYAARITDYVTSLRNIMSQLQNSAKTYGFNDQDIAAVFGTTTVA
;
A
#
# COMPACT_ATOMS: atom_id res chain seq x y z
N MET A 1 -3.46 25.46 -8.48
CA MET A 1 -3.48 24.09 -9.05
C MET A 1 -4.90 23.77 -9.46
N SER A 2 -5.14 23.32 -10.68
CA SER A 2 -6.51 22.98 -11.10
C SER A 2 -6.89 21.59 -10.57
N TRP A 3 -8.18 21.38 -10.30
CA TRP A 3 -8.71 20.10 -9.84
C TRP A 3 -8.40 18.94 -10.81
N ALA A 4 -8.31 19.22 -12.11
CA ALA A 4 -7.91 18.25 -13.12
C ALA A 4 -6.44 17.79 -12.96
N GLN A 5 -5.54 18.69 -12.58
CA GLN A 5 -4.13 18.34 -12.32
C GLN A 5 -3.99 17.51 -11.04
N ALA A 6 -4.80 17.79 -10.01
CA ALA A 6 -4.81 17.01 -8.79
C ALA A 6 -5.26 15.56 -9.04
N LEU A 7 -6.34 15.36 -9.81
CA LEU A 7 -6.82 14.02 -10.17
C LEU A 7 -5.84 13.25 -11.06
N ALA A 8 -5.18 13.92 -12.00
CA ALA A 8 -4.17 13.30 -12.88
C ALA A 8 -2.87 12.90 -12.14
N SER A 9 -2.61 13.49 -10.97
CA SER A 9 -1.44 13.17 -10.15
C SER A 9 -1.65 11.96 -9.25
N ILE A 10 -2.88 11.45 -9.16
CA ILE A 10 -3.19 10.24 -8.42
C ILE A 10 -2.56 9.07 -9.19
N PRO A 11 -1.60 8.34 -8.61
CA PRO A 11 -0.98 7.21 -9.29
C PRO A 11 -2.07 6.19 -9.61
N GLU A 12 -2.18 5.80 -10.89
CA GLU A 12 -2.97 4.64 -11.25
C GLU A 12 -2.38 3.43 -10.52
N ALA A 13 -3.25 2.64 -9.87
CA ALA A 13 -2.84 1.36 -9.32
C ALA A 13 -2.17 0.56 -10.45
N PRO A 14 -0.98 -0.04 -10.24
CA PRO A 14 -0.27 -0.72 -11.30
C PRO A 14 -1.20 -1.73 -11.96
N ALA A 15 -1.45 -1.52 -13.26
CA ALA A 15 -2.21 -2.46 -14.07
C ALA A 15 -1.59 -3.84 -13.90
N GLY A 16 -2.44 -4.83 -13.60
CA GLY A 16 -2.03 -6.16 -13.19
C GLY A 16 -0.95 -6.79 -14.09
N ALA A 17 -0.11 -7.60 -13.43
CA ALA A 17 0.89 -8.50 -14.01
C ALA A 17 2.09 -7.86 -14.71
N ALA A 18 2.81 -6.97 -14.03
CA ALA A 18 4.25 -6.90 -14.26
C ALA A 18 4.84 -8.30 -13.95
N THR A 19 5.30 -9.02 -14.99
CA THR A 19 5.85 -10.37 -14.81
C THR A 19 7.24 -10.25 -14.19
N LEU A 20 7.30 -10.20 -12.86
CA LEU A 20 8.55 -10.22 -12.12
C LEU A 20 9.19 -11.60 -12.28
N LYS A 21 10.27 -11.71 -13.07
CA LYS A 21 11.03 -12.96 -13.19
C LYS A 21 11.96 -13.11 -11.99
N VAL A 22 11.55 -13.96 -11.05
CA VAL A 22 12.31 -14.24 -9.81
C VAL A 22 13.06 -15.56 -9.94
N ASN A 23 14.34 -15.58 -9.58
CA ASN A 23 15.20 -16.75 -9.54
C ASN A 23 15.97 -16.83 -8.21
N HIS A 24 16.78 -17.88 -8.04
CA HIS A 24 17.60 -18.08 -6.85
C HIS A 24 18.45 -16.83 -6.50
N ASP A 25 19.03 -16.18 -7.51
CA ASP A 25 20.00 -15.08 -7.30
C ASP A 25 19.35 -13.76 -6.89
N ASN A 26 18.06 -13.56 -7.22
CA ASN A 26 17.38 -12.28 -7.02
C ASN A 26 16.20 -12.34 -6.03
N VAL A 27 15.77 -13.52 -5.58
CA VAL A 27 14.58 -13.67 -4.73
C VAL A 27 14.67 -12.87 -3.43
N LEU A 28 15.83 -12.88 -2.77
CA LEU A 28 16.04 -12.15 -1.52
C LEU A 28 16.11 -10.64 -1.75
N ALA A 29 16.73 -10.20 -2.85
CA ALA A 29 16.79 -8.79 -3.20
C ALA A 29 15.40 -8.23 -3.54
N ALA A 30 14.62 -8.98 -4.33
CA ALA A 30 13.24 -8.63 -4.67
C ALA A 30 12.36 -8.54 -3.41
N ALA A 31 12.49 -9.51 -2.50
CA ALA A 31 11.81 -9.51 -1.23
C ALA A 31 12.18 -8.27 -0.38
N LYS A 32 13.47 -7.92 -0.31
CA LYS A 32 13.91 -6.75 0.46
C LYS A 32 13.31 -5.44 -0.06
N ILE A 33 13.24 -5.28 -1.39
CA ILE A 33 12.67 -4.10 -2.03
C ILE A 33 11.18 -3.99 -1.68
N ILE A 34 10.44 -5.07 -1.84
CA ILE A 34 9.00 -5.06 -1.56
C ILE A 34 8.74 -4.85 -0.07
N GLN A 35 9.57 -5.39 0.83
CA GLN A 35 9.41 -5.21 2.27
C GLN A 35 9.61 -3.75 2.64
N THR A 36 10.67 -3.13 2.11
CA THR A 36 10.93 -1.69 2.28
C THR A 36 9.74 -0.85 1.80
N GLN A 37 9.12 -1.22 0.68
CA GLN A 37 7.96 -0.52 0.15
C GLN A 37 6.71 -0.69 1.04
N ILE A 38 6.48 -1.90 1.57
CA ILE A 38 5.40 -2.18 2.52
C ILE A 38 5.57 -1.34 3.78
N ASP A 39 6.79 -1.30 4.33
CA ASP A 39 7.10 -0.56 5.56
C ASP A 39 6.88 0.94 5.33
N ALA A 40 7.46 1.50 4.26
CA ALA A 40 7.31 2.92 3.93
C ALA A 40 5.85 3.33 3.69
N LEU A 41 5.05 2.49 3.02
CA LEU A 41 3.62 2.75 2.80
C LEU A 41 2.81 2.68 4.09
N ASN A 42 3.05 1.67 4.94
CA ASN A 42 2.38 1.55 6.22
C ASN A 42 2.70 2.73 7.13
N ASP A 43 3.96 3.13 7.23
CA ASP A 43 4.38 4.25 8.07
C ASP A 43 3.75 5.55 7.60
N THR A 44 3.78 5.82 6.29
CA THR A 44 3.16 7.01 5.69
C THR A 44 1.65 7.00 5.93
N PHE A 45 0.99 5.86 5.69
CA PHE A 45 -0.45 5.76 5.83
C PHE A 45 -0.90 5.84 7.30
N ALA A 46 -0.20 5.19 8.23
CA ALA A 46 -0.48 5.29 9.66
C ALA A 46 -0.32 6.73 10.16
N THR A 47 0.70 7.45 9.66
CA THR A 47 0.97 8.85 10.02
C THR A 47 -0.10 9.80 9.49
N HIS A 48 -0.54 9.62 8.25
CA HIS A 48 -1.35 10.62 7.53
C HIS A 48 -2.82 10.24 7.33
N SER A 49 -3.23 9.00 7.60
CA SER A 49 -4.60 8.53 7.36
C SER A 49 -5.66 9.38 8.06
N ARG A 50 -5.37 9.86 9.28
CA ARG A 50 -6.29 10.76 10.01
C ARG A 50 -6.43 12.13 9.35
N SER A 51 -5.40 12.60 8.65
CA SER A 51 -5.41 13.87 7.92
C SER A 51 -6.14 13.78 6.57
N LEU A 52 -6.63 12.61 6.18
CA LEU A 52 -7.49 12.45 5.00
C LEU A 52 -8.93 12.91 5.25
N MET A 53 -9.35 13.01 6.50
CA MET A 53 -10.64 13.61 6.87
C MET A 53 -10.55 15.13 6.76
N ILE A 54 -11.49 15.70 6.01
CA ILE A 54 -11.65 17.13 5.79
C ILE A 54 -12.80 17.61 6.67
N GLU A 55 -12.51 18.64 7.47
CA GLU A 55 -13.54 19.38 8.21
C GLU A 55 -14.23 20.40 7.30
N PRO A 56 -15.52 20.70 7.52
CA PRO A 56 -16.20 21.80 6.83
C PRO A 56 -15.46 23.14 7.04
N THR A 57 -15.33 23.93 5.98
CA THR A 57 -14.69 25.26 6.06
C THR A 57 -15.56 26.30 6.77
N ALA A 58 -16.86 26.06 6.85
CA ALA A 58 -17.87 26.82 7.57
C ALA A 58 -19.08 25.93 7.85
N GLU A 59 -20.04 26.43 8.63
CA GLU A 59 -21.28 25.71 8.99
C GLU A 59 -22.39 25.83 7.93
N ASP A 60 -22.12 26.51 6.81
CA ASP A 60 -23.10 26.63 5.75
C ASP A 60 -23.31 25.28 5.03
N PRO A 61 -24.51 25.03 4.44
CA PRO A 61 -24.82 23.75 3.82
C PRO A 61 -23.83 23.34 2.73
N VAL A 62 -23.27 24.28 1.96
CA VAL A 62 -22.33 23.97 0.88
C VAL A 62 -21.00 23.47 1.45
N SER A 63 -20.48 24.13 2.50
CA SER A 63 -19.26 23.68 3.19
C SER A 63 -19.41 22.29 3.80
N VAL A 64 -20.55 22.00 4.43
CA VAL A 64 -20.84 20.70 5.05
C VAL A 64 -20.98 19.60 4.00
N ASP A 65 -21.76 19.85 2.95
CA ASP A 65 -21.98 18.88 1.87
C ASP A 65 -20.68 18.59 1.10
N ALA A 66 -19.86 19.62 0.87
CA ALA A 66 -18.55 19.45 0.22
C ALA A 66 -17.61 18.57 1.07
N ALA A 67 -17.49 18.84 2.37
CA ALA A 67 -16.66 18.02 3.27
C ALA A 67 -17.15 16.56 3.30
N SER A 68 -18.47 16.35 3.39
CA SER A 68 -19.09 15.02 3.36
C SER A 68 -18.75 14.25 2.08
N ALA A 69 -18.92 14.88 0.91
CA ALA A 69 -18.62 14.27 -0.38
C ALA A 69 -17.13 13.90 -0.53
N TRP A 70 -16.22 14.76 -0.06
CA TRP A 70 -14.78 14.47 -0.05
C TRP A 70 -14.44 13.32 0.88
N ASN A 71 -14.94 13.35 2.12
CA ASN A 71 -14.69 12.30 3.10
C ASN A 71 -15.21 10.95 2.63
N PHE A 72 -16.33 10.92 1.90
CA PHE A 72 -16.83 9.71 1.27
C PHE A 72 -15.80 9.10 0.30
N ARG A 73 -15.22 9.92 -0.60
CA ARG A 73 -14.22 9.44 -1.57
C ARG A 73 -12.86 9.13 -0.95
N LEU A 74 -12.45 9.88 0.06
CA LEU A 74 -11.13 9.75 0.67
C LEU A 74 -11.06 8.59 1.66
N VAL A 75 -12.12 8.37 2.46
CA VAL A 75 -12.07 7.47 3.62
C VAL A 75 -13.29 6.55 3.76
N LEU A 76 -14.52 7.04 3.54
CA LEU A 76 -15.71 6.31 4.01
C LEU A 76 -16.27 5.27 3.03
N ALA A 77 -16.05 5.44 1.73
CA ALA A 77 -16.49 4.47 0.73
C ALA A 77 -15.65 3.19 0.80
N ASP A 78 -16.28 2.05 0.46
CA ASP A 78 -15.59 0.75 0.36
C ASP A 78 -14.43 0.77 -0.63
N ASP A 79 -14.53 1.57 -1.70
CA ASP A 79 -13.48 1.76 -2.70
C ASP A 79 -12.73 3.10 -2.54
N SER A 80 -12.79 3.70 -1.36
CA SER A 80 -12.12 4.97 -1.05
C SER A 80 -10.61 4.92 -1.27
N TYR A 81 -9.95 6.07 -1.34
CA TYR A 81 -8.49 6.11 -1.45
C TYR A 81 -7.78 5.41 -0.29
N ALA A 82 -8.30 5.54 0.93
CA ALA A 82 -7.81 4.81 2.09
C ALA A 82 -7.94 3.28 1.92
N ALA A 83 -9.08 2.80 1.42
CA ALA A 83 -9.30 1.39 1.13
C ALA A 83 -8.34 0.88 0.05
N ARG A 84 -8.19 1.62 -1.07
CA ARG A 84 -7.29 1.27 -2.18
C ARG A 84 -5.82 1.15 -1.74
N ILE A 85 -5.36 2.03 -0.85
CA ILE A 85 -4.00 1.95 -0.28
C ILE A 85 -3.86 0.67 0.55
N THR A 86 -4.86 0.35 1.36
CA THR A 86 -4.89 -0.87 2.19
C THR A 86 -4.88 -2.14 1.34
N ASP A 87 -5.67 -2.17 0.27
CA ASP A 87 -5.71 -3.26 -0.70
C ASP A 87 -4.37 -3.43 -1.41
N TYR A 88 -3.74 -2.33 -1.80
CA TYR A 88 -2.43 -2.36 -2.43
C TYR A 88 -1.36 -2.93 -1.48
N VAL A 89 -1.32 -2.48 -0.22
CA VAL A 89 -0.42 -3.06 0.79
C VAL A 89 -0.69 -4.56 0.98
N THR A 90 -1.95 -4.98 0.99
CA THR A 90 -2.34 -6.40 1.06
C THR A 90 -1.81 -7.18 -0.14
N SER A 91 -1.91 -6.62 -1.35
CA SER A 91 -1.35 -7.23 -2.56
C SER A 91 0.17 -7.39 -2.48
N LEU A 92 0.90 -6.41 -1.93
CA LEU A 92 2.35 -6.50 -1.72
C LEU A 92 2.72 -7.59 -0.71
N ARG A 93 1.95 -7.73 0.38
CA ARG A 93 2.13 -8.83 1.35
C ARG A 93 1.90 -10.20 0.71
N ASN A 94 0.94 -10.33 -0.19
CA ASN A 94 0.72 -11.56 -0.94
C ASN A 94 1.90 -11.90 -1.84
N ILE A 95 2.47 -10.91 -2.53
CA ILE A 95 3.71 -11.09 -3.32
C ILE A 95 4.85 -11.52 -2.38
N MET A 96 4.97 -10.91 -1.20
CA MET A 96 5.98 -11.29 -0.21
C MET A 96 5.91 -12.76 0.18
N SER A 97 4.71 -13.27 0.45
CA SER A 97 4.48 -14.68 0.77
C SER A 97 4.91 -15.60 -0.39
N GLN A 98 4.63 -15.22 -1.63
CA GLN A 98 5.06 -15.97 -2.82
C GLN A 98 6.59 -15.99 -2.95
N LEU A 99 7.27 -14.89 -2.62
CA LEU A 99 8.73 -14.81 -2.62
C LEU A 99 9.36 -15.68 -1.51
N GLN A 100 8.77 -15.72 -0.31
CA GLN A 100 9.22 -16.61 0.76
C GLN A 100 9.14 -18.09 0.32
N ASN A 101 8.01 -18.49 -0.27
CA ASN A 101 7.84 -19.87 -0.75
C ASN A 101 8.82 -20.21 -1.87
N SER A 102 9.10 -19.25 -2.76
CA SER A 102 10.11 -19.41 -3.81
C SER A 102 11.52 -19.54 -3.23
N ALA A 103 11.89 -18.73 -2.24
CA ALA A 103 13.18 -18.80 -1.57
C ALA A 103 13.40 -20.16 -0.88
N LYS A 104 12.36 -20.69 -0.20
CA LYS A 104 12.41 -22.05 0.38
C LYS A 104 12.63 -23.12 -0.68
N THR A 105 11.96 -23.01 -1.84
CA THR A 105 12.14 -23.92 -2.98
C THR A 105 13.56 -23.86 -3.54
N TYR A 106 14.19 -22.70 -3.48
CA TYR A 106 15.58 -22.48 -3.89
C TYR A 106 16.62 -22.92 -2.84
N GLY A 107 16.20 -23.36 -1.65
CA GLY A 107 17.09 -23.90 -0.62
C GLY A 107 17.63 -22.87 0.37
N PHE A 108 17.10 -21.65 0.38
CA PHE A 108 17.42 -20.69 1.45
C PHE A 108 16.90 -21.19 2.79
N ASN A 109 17.72 -21.04 3.84
CA ASN A 109 17.33 -21.43 5.19
C ASN A 109 16.44 -20.35 5.84
N ASP A 110 15.79 -20.70 6.96
CA ASP A 110 14.89 -19.79 7.66
C ASP A 110 15.59 -18.55 8.22
N GLN A 111 16.91 -18.60 8.46
CA GLN A 111 17.69 -17.47 8.96
C GLN A 111 17.96 -16.43 7.86
N ASP A 112 18.30 -16.87 6.64
CA ASP A 112 18.47 -16.01 5.46
C ASP A 112 17.15 -15.32 5.10
N ILE A 113 16.04 -16.06 5.23
CA ILE A 113 14.70 -15.52 5.07
C ILE A 113 14.41 -14.54 6.23
N ALA A 114 14.57 -14.91 7.49
CA ALA A 114 14.28 -13.99 8.60
C ALA A 114 15.05 -12.65 8.52
N ALA A 115 16.30 -12.67 8.03
CA ALA A 115 17.11 -11.47 7.85
C ALA A 115 16.54 -10.46 6.82
N VAL A 116 15.86 -10.95 5.80
CA VAL A 116 15.27 -10.12 4.74
C VAL A 116 13.85 -9.70 5.08
N PHE A 117 13.08 -10.64 5.61
CA PHE A 117 11.64 -10.52 5.79
C PHE A 117 11.23 -10.00 7.18
N GLY A 118 12.18 -9.89 8.11
CA GLY A 118 11.91 -9.57 9.52
C GLY A 118 11.23 -10.74 10.24
N THR A 119 11.35 -10.80 11.57
CA THR A 119 10.57 -11.72 12.39
C THR A 119 9.10 -11.36 12.30
N THR A 120 8.42 -11.85 11.26
CA THR A 120 6.96 -11.83 11.19
C THR A 120 6.46 -12.87 12.18
N THR A 121 6.39 -12.48 13.46
CA THR A 121 5.60 -13.22 14.44
C THR A 121 4.15 -13.04 14.01
N VAL A 122 3.67 -13.92 13.15
CA VAL A 122 2.24 -14.11 12.92
C VAL A 122 1.72 -14.75 14.21
N ALA A 123 1.06 -13.93 15.05
CA ALA A 123 0.25 -14.39 16.17
C ALA A 123 -1.22 -14.29 15.77
#